data_AF-A0A8J3MTF3-F1
#
_entry.id   AF-A0A8J3MTF3-F1
#
_cell.length_a   1.000
_cell.length_b   1.000
_cell.length_c   1.000
_cell.angle_alpha   90.00
_cell.angle_beta   90.00
_cell.angle_gamma   90.00
#
_symmetry.space_group_name_H-M   'P 1'
#
loop_
_entity.id
_entity.type
_entity.pdbx_description
1 polymer ?
#
loop_
_entity_poly.entity_id
_entity_poly.type
_entity_poly.pdbx_seq_one_letter_code
_entity_poly.pdbx_strand_id
1 'polypeptide(L)' 'MTPSRNPYPTDVSDEEWAFVAPYLILLPEDARQRTRSLREVFNGL' A
#
# COMPACT_ATOMS: atom_id res chain seq x y z
N MET A 1 19.60 -12.39 -7.86
CA MET A 1 19.34 -11.25 -6.97
C MET A 1 18.27 -10.41 -7.64
N THR A 2 17.00 -10.58 -7.28
CA THR A 2 15.91 -9.76 -7.81
C THR A 2 16.19 -8.31 -7.44
N PRO A 3 16.13 -7.35 -8.38
CA PRO A 3 16.39 -5.95 -8.05
C PRO A 3 15.39 -5.50 -6.98
N SER A 4 15.90 -4.93 -5.90
CA SER A 4 15.10 -4.25 -4.88
C SER A 4 14.36 -3.10 -5.55
N ARG A 5 13.05 -3.24 -5.70
CA ARG A 5 12.20 -2.25 -6.35
C ARG A 5 12.14 -0.99 -5.48
N ASN A 6 12.38 0.17 -6.07
CA ASN A 6 12.16 1.44 -5.35
C ASN A 6 10.65 1.63 -5.14
N PRO A 7 10.18 1.94 -3.91
CA PRO A 7 8.78 2.30 -3.70
C PRO A 7 8.42 3.55 -4.49
N TYR A 8 7.13 3.70 -4.80
CA TYR A 8 6.61 4.91 -5.42
C TYR A 8 6.71 6.09 -4.44
N PRO A 9 7.04 7.30 -4.92
CA PRO A 9 7.00 8.50 -4.10
C PRO A 9 5.59 8.72 -3.55
N THR A 10 5.47 9.31 -2.35
CA THR A 10 4.19 9.57 -1.69
C THR A 10 4.17 11.00 -1.18
N ASP A 11 3.07 11.68 -1.43
CA ASP A 11 2.70 12.98 -0.87
C ASP A 11 1.79 12.83 0.36
N VAL A 12 1.44 11.59 0.73
CA VAL A 12 0.56 11.27 1.84
C VAL A 12 1.34 10.92 3.10
N SER A 13 1.06 11.64 4.17
CA SER A 13 1.66 11.42 5.50
C SER A 13 1.19 10.12 6.14
N ASP A 14 1.89 9.68 7.19
CA ASP A 14 1.51 8.48 7.96
C ASP A 14 0.14 8.64 8.64
N GLU A 15 -0.20 9.86 9.06
CA GLU A 15 -1.48 10.18 9.71
C GLU A 15 -2.65 10.11 8.73
N GLU A 16 -2.49 10.71 7.55
CA GLU A 16 -3.49 10.63 6.46
C GLU A 16 -3.65 9.20 5.99
N TRP A 17 -2.55 8.44 5.87
CA TRP A 17 -2.61 7.01 5.58
C TRP A 17 -3.39 6.23 6.63
N ALA A 18 -3.15 6.47 7.92
CA ALA A 18 -3.87 5.81 9.01
C ALA A 18 -5.38 6.13 8.97
N PHE A 19 -5.75 7.34 8.54
CA PHE A 19 -7.14 7.74 8.36
C PHE A 19 -7.82 7.01 7.18
N VAL A 20 -7.15 6.91 6.02
CA VAL A 20 -7.76 6.32 4.80
C VAL A 20 -7.65 4.79 4.73
N ALA A 21 -6.62 4.20 5.33
CA ALA A 21 -6.34 2.76 5.22
C ALA A 21 -7.53 1.85 5.58
N PRO A 22 -8.31 2.09 6.66
CA PRO A 22 -9.47 1.28 7.00
C PRO A 22 -10.53 1.22 5.89
N TYR A 23 -10.65 2.27 5.08
CA TYR A 23 -11.62 2.33 3.97
C TYR A 23 -11.15 1.61 2.71
N LEU A 24 -9.83 1.41 2.57
CA LEU A 24 -9.22 0.75 1.42
C LEU A 24 -9.02 -0.77 1.64
N ILE A 25 -9.11 -1.24 2.90
CA ILE A 25 -8.96 -2.66 3.26
C ILE A 25 -10.26 -3.40 2.93
N LEU A 26 -10.42 -3.76 1.66
CA LEU A 26 -11.57 -4.54 1.17
C LEU A 26 -11.40 -6.05 1.34
N LEU A 27 -10.16 -6.52 1.57
CA LEU A 27 -9.81 -7.94 1.67
C LEU A 27 -8.93 -8.21 2.91
N PRO A 28 -9.07 -9.41 3.53
CA PRO A 28 -8.16 -9.90 4.57
C PRO A 28 -6.69 -9.85 4.13
N GLU A 29 -5.76 -9.73 5.09
CA GLU A 29 -4.32 -9.64 4.81
C GLU A 29 -3.75 -10.90 4.14
N ASP A 30 -4.34 -12.07 4.41
CA ASP A 30 -3.97 -13.37 3.84
C ASP A 30 -4.62 -13.64 2.47
N ALA A 31 -5.48 -12.73 1.98
CA ALA A 31 -6.12 -12.90 0.69
C ALA A 31 -5.08 -12.98 -0.43
N ARG A 32 -5.25 -13.95 -1.34
CA ARG A 32 -4.31 -14.19 -2.45
C ARG A 32 -4.11 -12.97 -3.36
N GLN A 33 -5.08 -12.06 -3.42
CA GLN A 33 -4.95 -10.80 -4.16
C GLN A 33 -4.02 -9.77 -3.47
N ARG A 34 -3.76 -9.86 -2.16
CA ARG A 34 -2.90 -8.93 -1.42
C ARG A 34 -1.42 -9.35 -1.46
N THR A 35 -0.86 -9.39 -2.66
CA THR A 35 0.56 -9.71 -2.87
C THR A 35 1.51 -8.52 -2.69
N ARG A 36 0.95 -7.30 -2.64
CA ARG A 36 1.68 -6.02 -2.51
C ARG A 36 1.11 -5.21 -1.35
N SER A 37 1.95 -4.35 -0.76
CA SER A 37 1.49 -3.43 0.26
C SER A 37 0.43 -2.50 -0.32
N LEU A 38 -0.68 -2.34 0.40
CA LEU A 38 -1.77 -1.47 -0.03
C LEU A 38 -1.28 -0.01 -0.14
N ARG A 39 -0.40 0.41 0.77
CA ARG A 39 0.21 1.74 0.74
C ARG A 39 1.09 1.92 -0.49
N GLU A 40 1.87 0.90 -0.82
CA GLU A 40 2.76 0.93 -1.97
C GLU A 40 1.98 1.02 -3.29
N VAL A 41 0.83 0.35 -3.39
CA VAL A 41 -0.07 0.47 -4.54
C VAL A 41 -0.72 1.86 -4.58
N PHE A 42 -1.19 2.35 -3.44
CA PHE A 42 -1.81 3.66 -3.32
C PHE A 42 -0.86 4.80 -3.73
N ASN A 43 0.42 4.73 -3.33
CA ASN A 43 1.44 5.70 -3.73
C ASN A 43 1.73 5.71 -5.25
N GLY A 44 1.31 4.69 -5.99
CA GLY A 44 1.48 4.60 -7.44
C GLY A 44 0.29 5.11 -8.25
N LEU A 45 -0.79 5.54 -7.58
CA LEU A 45 -1.97 6.17 -8.19
C LEU A 45 -1.78 7.69 -8.26
#